data_AF-A0A533RQ94-F1
#
_entry.id   AF-A0A533RQ94-F1
#
_cell.length_a   1.000
_cell.length_b   1.000
_cell.length_c   1.000
_cell.angle_alpha   90.00
_cell.angle_beta   90.00
_cell.angle_gamma   90.00
#
_symmetry.space_group_name_H-M   'P 1'
#
loop_
_entity.id
_entity.type
_entity.pdbx_description
1 polymer ?
#
loop_
_entity_poly.entity_id
_entity_poly.type
_entity_poly.pdbx_seq_one_letter_code
_entity_poly.pdbx_strand_id
1 'polypeptide(L)'
;MGIWKKYKSSFLNRLILITVLIQIAYQVVIYSTFYLAFRDELATTSEFFADLAIVIVVGVTLLVLWCVFMFWLGRRFTRPLDEVVQSVRAACQGEIGRKVEVKSEDEIGVLASSYNQMLDLIVYLIRQTQESSRRLQASANEILSATEQQASGSAEQAASISQTTATMEELASTYRQIAENADQVVSMAEASLGSAEAGQQAVMNTLDAMETIK
;
A
#
# COMPACT_ATOMS: atom_id res chain seq x y z
N MET A 1 -0.74 28.40 6.16
CA MET A 1 0.42 29.02 6.86
C MET A 1 0.10 29.77 8.17
N GLY A 2 -1.17 30.09 8.52
CA GLY A 2 -1.47 31.09 9.58
C GLY A 2 -1.61 30.61 11.03
N ILE A 3 -1.91 29.33 11.28
CA ILE A 3 -2.31 28.88 12.63
C ILE A 3 -1.10 28.76 13.58
N TRP A 4 0.01 28.20 13.12
CA TRP A 4 1.15 27.90 13.98
C TRP A 4 2.05 29.11 14.26
N LYS A 5 2.13 30.07 13.32
CA LYS A 5 2.76 31.37 13.58
C LYS A 5 2.00 32.14 14.67
N LYS A 6 0.67 32.03 14.68
CA LYS A 6 -0.24 32.59 15.71
C LYS A 6 -0.05 31.92 17.07
N TYR A 7 0.13 30.60 17.13
CA TYR A 7 0.41 29.89 18.39
C TYR A 7 1.84 30.10 18.91
N LYS A 8 2.86 30.11 18.04
CA LYS A 8 4.27 30.38 18.39
C LYS A 8 4.47 31.75 19.02
N SER A 9 3.94 32.80 18.38
CA SER A 9 4.01 34.14 18.94
C SER A 9 3.17 34.24 20.21
N SER A 10 2.01 33.60 20.27
CA SER A 10 1.15 33.67 21.46
C SER A 10 1.74 32.95 22.67
N PHE A 11 2.31 31.76 22.52
CA PHE A 11 2.82 30.99 23.66
C PHE A 11 4.11 31.60 24.22
N LEU A 12 5.09 31.90 23.35
CA LEU A 12 6.35 32.46 23.80
C LEU A 12 6.16 33.87 24.37
N ASN A 13 5.32 34.70 23.75
CA ASN A 13 5.03 36.04 24.29
C ASN A 13 4.28 35.94 25.62
N ARG A 14 3.36 34.99 25.80
CA ARG A 14 2.69 34.78 27.10
C ARG A 14 3.67 34.31 28.17
N LEU A 15 4.56 33.37 27.85
CA LEU A 15 5.57 32.88 28.79
C LEU A 15 6.53 33.99 29.21
N ILE A 16 7.04 34.77 28.24
CA ILE A 16 7.90 35.93 28.50
C ILE A 16 7.13 36.97 29.33
N LEU A 17 5.89 37.30 28.98
CA LEU A 17 5.08 38.27 29.74
C LEU A 17 4.85 37.83 31.19
N ILE A 18 4.47 36.57 31.43
CA ILE A 18 4.26 36.04 32.78
C ILE A 18 5.54 36.15 33.61
N THR A 19 6.67 35.80 33.01
CA THR A 19 7.94 35.76 33.72
C THR A 19 8.56 37.15 33.92
N VAL A 20 8.35 38.09 32.98
CA VAL A 20 8.60 39.53 33.19
C VAL A 20 7.76 40.07 34.34
N LEU A 21 6.46 39.75 34.38
CA LEU A 21 5.56 40.22 35.44
C LEU A 21 5.99 39.70 36.82
N ILE A 22 6.39 38.44 36.92
CA ILE A 22 6.95 37.87 38.16
C ILE A 22 8.23 38.61 38.56
N GLN A 23 9.12 38.90 37.61
CA GLN A 23 10.36 39.63 37.87
C GLN A 23 10.11 41.08 38.33
N ILE A 24 9.13 41.77 37.73
CA ILE A 24 8.70 43.11 38.17
C ILE A 24 8.13 43.05 39.59
N ALA A 25 7.27 42.07 39.88
CA ALA A 25 6.71 41.90 41.22
C ALA A 25 7.82 41.66 42.27
N TYR A 26 8.82 40.83 41.92
CA TYR A 26 9.99 40.60 42.77
C TYR A 26 10.79 41.89 43.02
N GLN A 27 11.03 42.71 41.99
CA GLN A 27 11.68 44.01 42.14
C GLN A 27 10.87 44.97 43.04
N VAL A 28 9.54 45.00 42.90
CA VAL A 28 8.66 45.82 43.76
C VAL A 28 8.76 45.38 45.23
N VAL A 29 8.84 44.07 45.50
CA VAL A 29 9.05 43.56 46.86
C VAL A 29 10.41 43.99 47.40
N ILE A 30 11.47 43.93 46.59
CA ILE A 30 12.81 44.40 46.99
C ILE A 30 12.80 45.91 47.30
N TYR A 31 12.22 46.72 46.41
CA TYR A 31 12.18 48.17 46.63
C TYR A 31 11.32 48.56 47.83
N SER A 32 10.18 47.89 48.05
CA SER A 32 9.33 48.15 49.22
C SER A 32 9.99 47.72 50.53
N THR A 33 10.67 46.58 50.56
CA THR A 33 11.42 46.14 51.75
C THR A 33 12.63 47.03 52.03
N PHE A 34 13.38 47.44 51.01
CA PHE A 34 14.46 48.42 51.13
C PHE A 34 13.95 49.77 51.66
N TYR A 35 12.86 50.28 51.11
CA TYR A 35 12.24 51.53 51.56
C TYR A 35 11.78 51.46 53.02
N LEU A 36 11.16 50.36 53.44
CA LEU A 36 10.72 50.18 54.83
C LEU A 36 11.90 50.03 55.79
N ALA A 37 12.94 49.30 55.40
CA ALA A 37 14.14 49.10 56.23
C ALA A 37 14.92 50.41 56.46
N PHE A 38 14.98 51.28 55.45
CA PHE A 38 15.71 52.55 55.50
C PHE A 38 14.81 53.79 55.72
N ARG A 39 13.54 53.59 56.06
CA ARG A 39 12.54 54.66 56.19
C ARG A 39 12.94 55.77 57.15
N ASP A 40 13.59 55.41 58.25
CA ASP A 40 13.97 56.36 59.31
C ASP A 40 15.31 57.08 59.00
N GLU A 41 16.21 56.44 58.25
CA GLU A 41 17.46 57.04 57.74
C GLU A 41 17.24 57.97 56.54
N LEU A 42 16.19 57.73 55.77
CA LEU A 42 15.73 58.52 54.61
C LEU A 42 15.52 60.02 54.88
N ALA A 43 15.34 60.43 56.15
CA ALA A 43 15.04 61.81 56.52
C ALA A 43 16.28 62.71 56.78
N THR A 44 17.50 62.15 56.90
CA THR A 44 18.60 62.85 57.59
C THR A 44 19.94 62.94 56.83
N THR A 45 20.20 62.15 55.79
CA THR A 45 21.55 62.08 55.15
C THR A 45 21.53 62.13 53.60
N SER A 46 22.47 62.88 53.01
CA SER A 46 22.64 63.02 51.54
C SER A 46 23.23 61.78 50.85
N GLU A 47 23.94 60.91 51.59
CA GLU A 47 24.54 59.69 51.04
C GLU A 47 23.49 58.64 50.64
N PHE A 48 22.27 58.72 51.18
CA PHE A 48 21.20 57.77 50.91
C PHE A 48 20.68 57.80 49.45
N PHE A 49 20.68 58.97 48.80
CA PHE A 49 20.26 59.06 47.39
C PHE A 49 21.19 58.25 46.46
N ALA A 50 22.46 58.08 46.83
CA ALA A 50 23.40 57.26 46.09
C ALA A 50 23.06 55.76 46.24
N ASP A 51 22.74 55.30 47.45
CA ASP A 51 22.36 53.90 47.70
C ASP A 51 21.03 53.53 47.03
N LEU A 52 20.04 54.41 47.06
CA LEU A 52 18.77 54.22 46.34
C LEU A 52 18.99 54.16 44.82
N ALA A 53 19.86 55.01 44.28
CA ALA A 53 20.20 54.99 42.85
C ALA A 53 20.90 53.68 42.46
N ILE A 54 21.82 53.17 43.29
CA ILE A 54 22.49 51.88 43.07
C ILE A 54 21.47 50.75 43.03
N VAL A 55 20.55 50.68 44.00
CA VAL A 55 19.52 49.63 44.08
C VAL A 55 18.59 49.65 42.85
N ILE A 56 18.18 50.83 42.40
CA ILE A 56 17.37 50.98 41.18
C ILE A 56 18.15 50.53 39.94
N VAL A 57 19.40 51.00 39.78
CA VAL A 57 20.25 50.64 38.62
C VAL A 57 20.49 49.14 38.58
N VAL A 58 20.82 48.51 39.70
CA VAL A 58 21.02 47.06 39.78
C VAL A 58 19.75 46.31 39.41
N GLY A 59 18.59 46.72 39.93
CA GLY A 59 17.32 46.07 39.62
C GLY A 59 16.91 46.16 38.15
N VAL A 60 17.08 47.33 37.53
CA VAL A 60 16.85 47.53 36.09
C VAL A 60 17.82 46.66 35.27
N THR A 61 19.09 46.61 35.66
CA THR A 61 20.10 45.81 34.97
C THR A 61 19.76 44.32 35.00
N LEU A 62 19.34 43.80 36.16
CA LEU A 62 18.89 42.40 36.28
C LEU A 62 17.64 42.11 35.44
N LEU A 63 16.69 43.06 35.37
CA LEU A 63 15.50 42.91 34.53
C LEU A 63 15.86 42.84 33.05
N VAL A 64 16.76 43.72 32.58
CA VAL A 64 17.23 43.73 31.20
C VAL A 64 17.97 42.43 30.86
N LEU A 65 18.91 42.01 31.71
CA LEU A 65 19.65 40.75 31.52
C LEU A 65 18.71 39.55 31.46
N TRP A 66 17.69 39.52 32.34
CA TRP A 66 16.70 38.46 32.37
C TRP A 66 15.85 38.42 31.08
N CYS A 67 15.43 39.58 30.56
CA CYS A 67 14.70 39.67 29.28
C CYS A 67 15.55 39.18 28.11
N VAL A 68 16.83 39.58 28.06
CA VAL A 68 17.77 39.16 27.01
C VAL A 68 18.00 37.64 27.08
N PHE A 69 18.20 37.10 28.28
CA PHE A 69 18.38 35.67 28.50
C PHE A 69 17.16 34.87 28.03
N MET A 70 15.95 35.28 28.40
CA MET A 70 14.72 34.61 27.95
C MET A 70 14.51 34.69 26.43
N PHE A 71 14.81 35.83 25.82
CA PHE A 71 14.74 35.97 24.37
C PHE A 71 15.72 35.02 23.66
N TRP A 72 16.96 34.91 24.17
CA TRP A 72 17.97 33.99 23.64
C TRP A 72 17.54 32.53 23.79
N LEU A 73 17.08 32.14 24.98
CA LEU A 73 16.63 30.79 25.31
C LEU A 73 15.43 30.37 24.45
N GLY A 74 14.42 31.24 24.36
CA GLY A 74 13.22 30.99 23.55
C GLY A 74 13.56 30.77 22.08
N ARG A 75 14.52 31.52 21.54
CA ARG A 75 14.95 31.36 20.14
C ARG A 75 15.75 30.06 19.91
N ARG A 76 16.48 29.57 20.91
CA ARG A 76 17.23 28.31 20.84
C ARG A 76 16.31 27.08 20.79
N PHE A 77 15.25 27.06 21.59
CA PHE A 77 14.33 25.92 21.65
C PHE A 77 13.25 25.93 20.57
N THR A 78 12.65 27.09 20.28
CA THR A 78 11.51 27.14 19.35
C THR A 78 11.89 27.00 17.88
N ARG A 79 13.11 27.36 17.50
CA ARG A 79 13.57 27.26 16.10
C ARG A 79 13.70 25.82 15.61
N PRO A 80 14.42 24.89 16.29
CA PRO A 80 14.52 23.50 15.82
C PRO A 80 13.16 22.79 15.85
N LEU A 81 12.29 23.10 16.81
CA LEU A 81 10.94 22.54 16.85
C LEU A 81 10.05 23.03 15.68
N ASP A 82 10.24 24.26 15.22
CA ASP A 82 9.63 24.79 14.00
C ASP A 82 10.06 24.01 12.76
N GLU A 83 11.36 23.71 12.65
CA GLU A 83 11.92 22.94 11.54
C GLU A 83 11.27 21.54 11.47
N VAL A 84 11.12 20.86 12.61
CA VAL A 84 10.39 19.57 12.69
C VAL A 84 8.94 19.72 12.24
N VAL A 85 8.20 20.69 12.78
CA VAL A 85 6.78 20.89 12.45
C VAL A 85 6.59 21.22 10.96
N GLN A 86 7.47 22.02 10.37
CA GLN A 86 7.43 22.32 8.94
C GLN A 86 7.68 21.07 8.10
N SER A 87 8.64 20.23 8.50
CA SER A 87 8.91 18.95 7.85
C SER A 87 7.70 18.02 7.93
N VAL A 88 7.08 17.89 9.10
CA VAL A 88 5.85 17.10 9.30
C VAL A 88 4.76 17.57 8.36
N ARG A 89 4.56 18.89 8.23
CA ARG A 89 3.56 19.45 7.30
C ARG A 89 3.87 19.19 5.85
N ALA A 90 5.15 19.21 5.46
CA ALA A 90 5.58 18.86 4.12
C ALA A 90 5.30 17.37 3.85
N ALA A 91 5.63 16.49 4.79
CA ALA A 91 5.32 15.07 4.69
C ALA A 91 3.81 14.79 4.60
N CYS A 92 2.96 15.52 5.34
CA CYS A 92 1.50 15.43 5.19
C CYS A 92 0.98 15.86 3.80
N GLN A 93 1.77 16.65 3.06
CA GLN A 93 1.47 17.04 1.68
C GLN A 93 2.11 16.10 0.63
N GLY A 94 2.78 15.02 1.08
CA GLY A 94 3.46 14.07 0.21
C GLY A 94 4.94 14.38 -0.04
N GLU A 95 5.47 15.47 0.51
CA GLU A 95 6.89 15.83 0.42
C GLU A 95 7.70 15.11 1.51
N ILE A 96 7.95 13.82 1.31
CA ILE A 96 8.67 12.93 2.26
C ILE A 96 10.21 13.06 2.18
N GLY A 97 10.73 13.77 1.18
CA GLY A 97 12.17 13.93 0.96
C GLY A 97 12.86 14.95 1.87
N ARG A 98 12.08 15.78 2.58
CA ARG A 98 12.62 16.81 3.46
C ARG A 98 12.88 16.21 4.84
N LYS A 99 14.14 15.87 5.14
CA LYS A 99 14.57 15.44 6.47
C LYS A 99 14.89 16.64 7.36
N VAL A 100 14.77 16.45 8.66
CA VAL A 100 15.15 17.45 9.68
C VAL A 100 16.61 17.24 10.06
N GLU A 101 17.38 18.32 10.12
CA GLU A 101 18.76 18.27 10.61
C GLU A 101 18.78 18.14 12.13
N VAL A 102 19.48 17.12 12.65
CA VAL A 102 19.59 16.87 14.10
C VAL A 102 20.73 17.73 14.65
N LYS A 103 20.38 18.84 15.31
CA LYS A 103 21.35 19.84 15.83
C LYS A 103 21.55 19.80 17.35
N SER A 104 20.77 19.00 18.05
CA SER A 104 20.76 18.93 19.52
C SER A 104 20.81 17.48 19.97
N GLU A 105 21.36 17.24 21.15
CA GLU A 105 21.38 15.93 21.83
C GLU A 105 20.25 15.81 22.88
N ASP A 106 19.36 16.79 22.93
CA ASP A 106 18.19 16.81 23.79
C ASP A 106 16.98 16.07 23.19
N GLU A 107 15.83 16.15 23.85
CA GLU A 107 14.59 15.54 23.43
C GLU A 107 14.12 16.03 22.05
N ILE A 108 14.49 17.26 21.63
CA ILE A 108 14.18 17.78 20.29
C ILE A 108 15.06 17.08 19.25
N GLY A 109 16.31 16.81 19.59
CA GLY A 109 17.22 16.00 18.78
C GLY A 109 16.70 14.57 18.56
N VAL A 110 16.28 13.92 19.65
CA VAL A 110 15.67 12.59 19.59
C VAL A 110 14.39 12.61 18.75
N LEU A 111 13.50 13.59 18.95
CA LEU A 111 12.29 13.75 18.15
C LEU A 111 12.59 13.91 16.65
N ALA A 112 13.57 14.74 16.29
CA ALA A 112 13.99 14.92 14.89
C ALA A 112 14.54 13.63 14.29
N SER A 113 15.36 12.88 15.04
CA SER A 113 15.90 11.59 14.62
C SER A 113 14.81 10.55 14.42
N SER A 114 13.90 10.37 15.39
CA SER A 114 12.78 9.43 15.29
C SER A 114 11.84 9.78 14.14
N TYR A 115 11.59 11.08 13.91
CA TYR A 115 10.81 11.54 12.77
C TYR A 115 11.48 11.19 11.44
N ASN A 116 12.80 11.39 11.31
CA ASN A 116 13.53 11.00 10.10
C ASN A 116 13.48 9.48 9.85
N GLN A 117 13.61 8.66 10.90
CA GLN A 117 13.46 7.21 10.79
C GLN A 117 12.06 6.81 10.32
N MET A 118 11.01 7.49 10.80
CA MET A 118 9.65 7.30 10.31
C MET A 118 9.51 7.64 8.82
N LEU A 119 10.13 8.74 8.35
CA LEU A 119 10.13 9.08 6.92
C LEU A 119 10.84 8.00 6.09
N ASP A 120 11.98 7.49 6.56
CA ASP A 120 12.71 6.41 5.88
C ASP A 120 11.87 5.14 5.77
N LEU A 121 11.15 4.77 6.84
CA LEU A 121 10.22 3.64 6.82
C LEU A 121 9.08 3.86 5.82
N ILE A 122 8.49 5.05 5.76
CA ILE A 122 7.44 5.38 4.78
C ILE A 122 7.98 5.23 3.35
N VAL A 123 9.17 5.77 3.06
CA VAL A 123 9.79 5.66 1.73
C VAL A 123 10.07 4.19 1.38
N TYR A 124 10.55 3.40 2.33
CA TYR A 124 10.77 1.96 2.16
C TYR A 124 9.47 1.23 1.83
N LEU A 125 8.40 1.47 2.59
CA LEU A 125 7.09 0.84 2.36
C LEU A 125 6.52 1.21 0.99
N ILE A 126 6.61 2.47 0.58
CA ILE A 126 6.16 2.92 -0.75
C ILE A 126 6.93 2.17 -1.86
N ARG A 127 8.26 2.03 -1.73
CA ARG A 127 9.07 1.28 -2.69
C ARG A 127 8.65 -0.18 -2.76
N GLN A 128 8.41 -0.81 -1.61
CA GLN A 128 7.96 -2.21 -1.53
C GLN A 128 6.57 -2.40 -2.16
N THR A 129 5.65 -1.45 -1.96
CA THR A 129 4.34 -1.45 -2.61
C THR A 129 4.46 -1.29 -4.14
N GLN A 130 5.31 -0.38 -4.61
CA GLN A 130 5.57 -0.19 -6.05
C GLN A 130 6.18 -1.45 -6.68
N GLU A 131 7.14 -2.09 -6.01
CA GLU A 131 7.73 -3.34 -6.49
C GLU A 131 6.69 -4.46 -6.54
N SER A 132 5.88 -4.62 -5.49
CA SER A 132 4.79 -5.60 -5.46
C SER A 132 3.77 -5.36 -6.57
N SER A 133 3.43 -4.09 -6.85
CA SER A 133 2.54 -3.72 -7.94
C SER A 133 3.13 -4.07 -9.32
N ARG A 134 4.43 -3.84 -9.53
CA ARG A 134 5.11 -4.25 -10.78
C ARG A 134 5.12 -5.76 -10.96
N ARG A 135 5.40 -6.52 -9.89
CA ARG A 135 5.35 -7.99 -9.91
C ARG A 135 3.94 -8.48 -10.23
N LEU A 136 2.92 -7.91 -9.61
CA LEU A 136 1.52 -8.25 -9.88
C LEU A 136 1.14 -7.95 -11.34
N GLN A 137 1.58 -6.82 -11.89
CA GLN A 137 1.35 -6.49 -13.29
C GLN A 137 2.03 -7.48 -14.25
N ALA A 138 3.27 -7.89 -13.96
CA ALA A 138 3.97 -8.90 -14.75
C ALA A 138 3.23 -10.25 -14.73
N SER A 139 2.83 -10.73 -13.55
CA SER A 139 2.05 -11.96 -13.42
C SER A 139 0.69 -11.88 -14.11
N ALA A 140 0.01 -10.73 -14.07
CA ALA A 140 -1.25 -10.54 -14.79
C ALA A 140 -1.08 -10.67 -16.31
N ASN A 141 0.03 -10.15 -16.87
CA ASN A 141 0.34 -10.28 -18.29
C ASN A 141 0.69 -11.72 -18.68
N GLU A 142 1.40 -12.46 -17.82
CA GLU A 142 1.67 -13.89 -18.01
C GLU A 142 0.37 -14.70 -18.01
N ILE A 143 -0.54 -14.44 -17.06
CA ILE A 143 -1.86 -15.09 -17.00
C ILE A 143 -2.68 -14.77 -18.25
N LEU A 144 -2.69 -13.53 -18.72
CA LEU A 144 -3.39 -13.14 -19.94
C LEU A 144 -2.87 -13.93 -21.14
N SER A 145 -1.55 -14.00 -21.31
CA SER A 145 -0.91 -14.74 -22.40
C SER A 145 -1.23 -16.24 -22.33
N ALA A 146 -1.20 -16.83 -21.13
CA ALA A 146 -1.56 -18.23 -20.93
C ALA A 146 -3.05 -18.49 -21.24
N THR A 147 -3.92 -17.54 -20.89
CA THR A 147 -5.36 -17.63 -21.17
C THR A 147 -5.65 -17.56 -22.67
N GLU A 148 -4.96 -16.68 -23.42
CA GLU A 148 -5.06 -16.61 -24.87
C GLU A 148 -4.61 -17.91 -25.54
N GLN A 149 -3.48 -18.47 -25.11
CA GLN A 149 -3.00 -19.76 -25.60
C GLN A 149 -3.98 -20.89 -25.28
N GLN A 150 -4.54 -20.91 -24.07
CA GLN A 150 -5.53 -21.91 -23.67
C GLN A 150 -6.83 -21.79 -24.48
N ALA A 151 -7.27 -20.56 -24.79
CA ALA A 151 -8.44 -20.33 -25.64
C ALA A 151 -8.21 -20.86 -27.06
N SER A 152 -7.02 -20.61 -27.63
CA SER A 152 -6.63 -21.16 -28.93
C SER A 152 -6.60 -22.69 -28.92
N GLY A 153 -5.98 -23.31 -27.90
CA GLY A 153 -5.94 -24.77 -27.78
C GLY A 153 -7.33 -25.38 -27.59
N SER A 154 -8.22 -24.71 -26.87
CA SER A 154 -9.61 -25.13 -26.71
C SER A 154 -10.38 -25.10 -28.04
N ALA A 155 -10.11 -24.10 -28.89
CA ALA A 155 -10.71 -24.02 -30.22
C ALA A 155 -10.23 -25.15 -31.15
N GLU A 156 -8.93 -25.47 -31.10
CA GLU A 156 -8.35 -26.60 -31.84
C GLU A 156 -8.90 -27.96 -31.37
N GLN A 157 -9.06 -28.12 -30.05
CA GLN A 157 -9.68 -29.31 -29.48
C GLN A 157 -11.14 -29.44 -29.92
N ALA A 158 -11.90 -28.35 -29.92
CA ALA A 158 -13.29 -28.35 -30.39
C ALA A 158 -13.37 -28.79 -31.86
N ALA A 159 -12.48 -28.28 -32.72
CA ALA A 159 -12.40 -28.69 -34.12
C ALA A 159 -12.07 -30.19 -34.27
N SER A 160 -11.11 -30.69 -33.50
CA SER A 160 -10.74 -32.11 -33.49
C SER A 160 -11.88 -33.02 -33.04
N ILE A 161 -12.67 -32.57 -32.05
CA ILE A 161 -13.88 -33.28 -31.60
C ILE A 161 -14.91 -33.32 -32.73
N SER A 162 -15.18 -32.19 -33.38
CA SER A 162 -16.12 -32.16 -34.52
C SER A 162 -15.70 -33.10 -35.65
N GLN A 163 -14.41 -33.15 -35.98
CA GLN A 163 -13.89 -34.09 -36.97
C GLN A 163 -14.07 -35.54 -36.52
N THR A 164 -13.77 -35.84 -35.25
CA THR A 164 -13.97 -37.19 -34.70
C THR A 164 -15.43 -37.61 -34.75
N THR A 165 -16.36 -36.72 -34.41
CA THR A 165 -17.80 -36.98 -34.52
C THR A 165 -18.20 -37.28 -35.96
N ALA A 166 -17.73 -36.50 -36.94
CA ALA A 166 -17.99 -36.77 -38.35
C ALA A 166 -17.47 -38.14 -38.78
N THR A 167 -16.25 -38.51 -38.38
CA THR A 167 -15.72 -39.85 -38.67
C THR A 167 -16.52 -40.97 -38.00
N MET A 168 -17.07 -40.73 -36.81
CA MET A 168 -17.95 -41.69 -36.14
C MET A 168 -19.29 -41.83 -36.86
N GLU A 169 -19.83 -40.75 -37.45
CA GLU A 169 -21.03 -40.81 -38.30
C GLU A 169 -20.79 -41.62 -39.58
N GLU A 170 -19.64 -41.40 -40.25
CA GLU A 170 -19.23 -42.19 -41.42
C GLU A 170 -19.03 -43.68 -41.08
N LEU A 171 -18.38 -43.97 -39.94
CA LEU A 171 -18.23 -45.34 -39.45
C LEU A 171 -19.58 -45.98 -39.18
N ALA A 172 -20.49 -45.28 -38.50
CA ALA A 172 -21.83 -45.78 -38.24
C ALA A 172 -22.60 -46.07 -39.54
N SER A 173 -22.47 -45.22 -40.56
CA SER A 173 -23.02 -45.48 -41.90
C SER A 173 -22.43 -46.73 -42.53
N THR A 174 -21.11 -46.87 -42.48
CA THR A 174 -20.39 -48.03 -43.02
C THR A 174 -20.82 -49.32 -42.33
N TYR A 175 -20.97 -49.32 -41.00
CA TYR A 175 -21.47 -50.47 -40.26
C TYR A 175 -22.90 -50.86 -40.63
N ARG A 176 -23.79 -49.90 -40.90
CA ARG A 176 -25.14 -50.18 -41.42
C ARG A 176 -25.07 -50.88 -42.78
N GLN A 177 -24.22 -50.38 -43.68
CA GLN A 177 -24.04 -50.98 -45.00
C GLN A 177 -23.43 -52.39 -44.92
N ILE A 178 -22.47 -52.62 -44.01
CA ILE A 178 -21.91 -53.96 -43.77
C ILE A 178 -22.99 -54.91 -43.27
N ALA A 179 -23.86 -54.48 -42.35
CA ALA A 179 -24.95 -55.29 -41.85
C ALA A 179 -25.96 -55.64 -42.96
N GLU A 180 -26.33 -54.66 -43.80
CA GLU A 180 -27.24 -54.86 -44.94
C GLU A 180 -26.64 -55.81 -45.99
N ASN A 181 -25.35 -55.66 -46.30
CA ASN A 181 -24.64 -56.59 -47.19
C ASN A 181 -24.58 -58.01 -46.60
N ALA A 182 -24.40 -58.16 -45.29
CA ALA A 182 -24.42 -59.47 -44.64
C ALA A 182 -25.79 -60.14 -44.75
N ASP A 183 -26.87 -59.38 -44.58
CA ASP A 183 -28.26 -59.86 -44.73
C ASP A 183 -28.55 -60.30 -46.18
N GLN A 184 -28.05 -59.54 -47.16
CA GLN A 184 -28.10 -59.91 -48.58
C GLN A 184 -27.34 -61.21 -48.88
N VAL A 185 -26.15 -61.39 -48.29
CA VAL A 185 -25.35 -62.61 -48.44
C VAL A 185 -26.08 -63.82 -47.85
N VAL A 186 -26.72 -63.67 -46.70
CA VAL A 186 -27.56 -64.74 -46.10
C VAL A 186 -28.70 -65.11 -47.04
N SER A 187 -29.46 -64.12 -47.53
CA SER A 187 -30.57 -64.36 -48.46
C SER A 187 -30.11 -65.05 -49.77
N MET A 188 -28.94 -64.66 -50.29
CA MET A 188 -28.35 -65.29 -51.49
C MET A 188 -27.94 -66.75 -51.23
N ALA A 189 -27.39 -67.03 -50.05
CA ALA A 189 -27.02 -68.38 -49.65
C ALA A 189 -28.25 -69.29 -49.50
N GLU A 190 -29.34 -68.79 -48.91
CA GLU A 190 -30.62 -69.50 -48.82
C GLU A 190 -31.20 -69.81 -50.21
N ALA A 191 -31.21 -68.84 -51.12
CA ALA A 191 -31.67 -69.03 -52.50
C ALA A 191 -30.81 -70.05 -53.27
N SER A 192 -29.49 -70.03 -53.05
CA SER A 192 -28.54 -70.98 -53.66
C SER A 192 -28.76 -72.40 -53.12
N LEU A 193 -29.00 -72.54 -51.81
CA LEU A 193 -29.34 -73.82 -51.18
C LEU A 193 -30.64 -74.39 -51.77
N GLY A 194 -31.70 -73.57 -51.85
CA GLY A 194 -32.96 -74.01 -52.46
C GLY A 194 -32.82 -74.41 -53.93
N SER A 195 -31.98 -73.71 -54.69
CA SER A 195 -31.66 -74.08 -56.08
C SER A 195 -30.89 -75.40 -56.17
N ALA A 196 -29.94 -75.63 -55.25
CA ALA A 196 -29.20 -76.89 -55.17
C ALA A 196 -30.09 -78.07 -54.78
N GLU A 197 -31.03 -77.89 -53.84
CA GLU A 197 -32.04 -78.89 -53.46
C GLU A 197 -32.96 -79.23 -54.63
N ALA A 198 -33.44 -78.22 -55.37
CA ALA A 198 -34.23 -78.44 -56.58
C ALA A 198 -33.44 -79.20 -57.67
N GLY A 199 -32.17 -78.85 -57.85
CA GLY A 199 -31.26 -79.56 -58.75
C GLY A 199 -31.03 -81.01 -58.33
N GLN A 200 -30.83 -81.26 -57.03
CA GLN A 200 -30.71 -82.61 -56.47
C GLN A 200 -31.97 -83.44 -56.76
N GLN A 201 -33.17 -82.88 -56.53
CA GLN A 201 -34.42 -83.56 -56.82
C GLN A 201 -34.55 -83.92 -58.32
N ALA A 202 -34.16 -83.01 -59.22
CA ALA A 202 -34.17 -83.28 -60.65
C ALA A 202 -33.23 -84.42 -61.05
N VAL A 203 -32.02 -84.50 -60.45
CA VAL A 203 -31.09 -85.60 -60.66
C VAL A 203 -31.67 -86.92 -60.14
N MET A 204 -32.29 -86.92 -58.95
CA MET A 204 -32.95 -88.12 -58.40
C MET A 204 -34.09 -88.61 -59.30
N ASN A 205 -34.96 -87.71 -59.76
CA ASN A 205 -36.03 -88.06 -60.71
C ASN A 205 -35.48 -88.67 -62.01
N THR A 206 -34.32 -88.17 -62.47
CA THR A 206 -33.66 -88.71 -63.68
C THR A 206 -33.07 -90.10 -63.42
N LEU A 207 -32.55 -90.35 -62.21
CA LEU A 207 -32.04 -91.65 -61.79
C LEU A 207 -33.17 -92.70 -61.72
N ASP A 208 -34.30 -92.34 -61.11
CA ASP A 208 -35.49 -93.21 -61.05
C ASP A 208 -36.01 -93.55 -62.46
N ALA A 209 -36.05 -92.56 -63.36
CA ALA A 209 -36.41 -92.76 -64.76
C ALA A 209 -35.42 -93.68 -65.50
N MET A 210 -34.13 -93.64 -65.18
CA MET A 210 -33.12 -94.56 -65.71
C MET A 210 -33.28 -95.99 -65.17
N GLU A 211 -33.70 -96.16 -63.90
CA GLU A 211 -33.96 -97.48 -63.33
C GLU A 211 -35.21 -98.15 -63.92
N THR A 212 -36.22 -97.37 -64.32
CA THR A 212 -37.45 -97.88 -64.97
C THR A 212 -37.26 -98.33 -66.42
N ILE A 213 -36.11 -98.06 -67.04
CA ILE A 213 -35.78 -98.45 -68.43
C ILE A 213 -35.05 -99.84 -68.50
N LYS A 214 -34.88 -100.52 -67.36
CA LYS A 214 -34.44 -101.93 -67.30
C LYS A 214 -35.59 -102.91 -67.43
#